data_AF-A0A521IH62-F1
#
_entry.id   AF-A0A521IH62-F1
#
_cell.length_a   1.000
_cell.length_b   1.000
_cell.length_c   1.000
_cell.angle_alpha   90.00
_cell.angle_beta   90.00
_cell.angle_gamma   90.00
#
_symmetry.space_group_name_H-M   'P 1'
#
loop_
_entity.id
_entity.type
_entity.pdbx_description
1 polymer ?
#
loop_
_entity_poly.entity_id
_entity_poly.type
_entity_poly.pdbx_seq_one_letter_code
_entity_poly.pdbx_strand_id
1 'polypeptide(L)'
;EDLYALMNGEEVHLPRYDFKTQIRTFEKEPCLLDNRTVLIIEGIHGMNPGLTNSIDSESLFKIYISALTQINLDDHNRISTTDNRILRRIVRDHRTRGTDAEMTLNMWPSVHRGEDRYIFPYQSNADVMINSALDYELGVLVTYAQPLLRMVKPSAGPAYETARRLLRFLEHANPIPDTLVPSDSLLREFIGGSEFGVI
;
A
#
# COMPACT_ATOMS: atom_id res chain seq x y z
N GLU A 1 19.86 13.10 9.25
CA GLU A 1 20.48 13.48 10.53
C GLU A 1 20.21 12.40 11.56
N ASP A 2 18.97 12.22 12.02
CA ASP A 2 18.57 11.14 12.96
C ASP A 2 19.11 9.75 12.59
N LEU A 3 18.93 9.37 11.32
CA LEU A 3 19.38 8.06 10.83
C LEU A 3 20.92 7.91 10.86
N TYR A 4 21.66 8.99 10.59
CA TYR A 4 23.11 8.99 10.68
C TYR A 4 23.58 8.86 12.14
N ALA A 5 22.95 9.61 13.05
CA ALA A 5 23.25 9.56 14.48
C ALA A 5 23.00 8.15 15.05
N LEU A 6 21.85 7.55 14.73
CA LEU A 6 21.53 6.17 15.14
C LEU A 6 22.57 5.16 14.64
N MET A 7 23.01 5.27 13.39
CA MET A 7 24.03 4.37 12.82
C MET A 7 25.42 4.56 13.44
N ASN A 8 25.69 5.71 14.06
CA ASN A 8 26.92 5.96 14.82
C ASN A 8 26.82 5.61 16.31
N GLY A 9 25.70 5.01 16.74
CA GLY A 9 25.47 4.65 18.14
C GLY A 9 25.12 5.83 19.04
N GLU A 10 24.57 6.90 18.47
CA GLU A 10 24.07 8.04 19.23
C GLU A 10 22.59 7.85 19.61
N GLU A 11 22.20 8.43 20.75
CA GLU A 11 20.80 8.47 21.20
C GLU A 11 19.99 9.48 20.39
N VAL A 12 18.84 9.04 19.87
CA VAL A 12 17.94 9.89 19.06
C VAL A 12 16.51 9.83 19.57
N HIS A 13 15.92 10.99 19.85
CA HIS A 13 14.48 11.09 20.11
C HIS A 13 13.71 11.05 18.80
N LEU A 14 13.13 9.91 18.46
CA LEU A 14 12.44 9.73 17.20
C LEU A 14 11.15 10.59 17.13
N PRO A 15 10.88 11.22 15.98
CA PRO A 15 9.65 11.95 15.78
C PRO A 15 8.47 10.97 15.65
N ARG A 16 7.38 11.29 16.34
CA ARG A 16 6.10 10.59 16.23
C ARG A 16 5.06 11.51 15.61
N TYR A 17 4.53 11.13 14.46
CA TYR A 17 3.46 11.87 13.80
C TYR A 17 2.09 11.29 14.17
N ASP A 18 1.21 12.12 14.74
CA ASP A 18 -0.17 11.75 15.00
C ASP A 18 -1.05 12.15 13.82
N PHE A 19 -1.58 11.15 13.11
CA PHE A 19 -2.44 11.37 11.95
C PHE A 19 -3.80 11.98 12.29
N LYS A 20 -4.29 11.86 13.54
CA LYS A 20 -5.57 12.44 13.97
C LYS A 20 -5.43 13.93 14.24
N THR A 21 -4.37 14.31 14.96
CA THR A 21 -4.12 15.71 15.33
C THR A 21 -3.27 16.45 14.31
N GLN A 22 -2.62 15.73 13.39
CA GLN A 22 -1.65 16.23 12.42
C GLN A 22 -0.42 16.91 13.04
N ILE A 23 -0.14 16.60 14.30
CA ILE A 23 0.97 17.19 15.06
C ILE A 23 2.14 16.21 15.11
N ARG A 24 3.35 16.75 14.92
CA ARG A 24 4.60 16.03 15.19
C ARG A 24 4.97 16.22 16.66
N THR A 25 5.16 15.11 17.35
CA THR A 25 5.71 15.02 18.70
C THR A 25 7.02 14.25 18.66
N PHE A 26 7.71 14.14 19.80
CA PHE A 26 8.94 13.36 19.92
C PHE A 26 8.75 12.33 21.04
N GLU A 27 9.31 11.14 20.84
CA GLU A 27 9.34 10.10 21.87
C GLU A 27 10.12 10.61 23.09
N LYS A 28 9.61 10.30 24.29
CA LYS A 28 10.25 10.73 25.55
C LYS A 28 11.55 9.98 25.79
N GLU A 29 11.54 8.68 25.51
CA GLU A 29 12.72 7.83 25.62
C GLU A 29 13.53 7.92 24.33
N PRO A 30 14.85 8.07 24.40
CA PRO A 30 15.70 8.03 23.22
C PRO A 30 15.77 6.62 22.65
N CYS A 31 15.88 6.53 21.33
CA CYS A 31 16.21 5.30 20.62
C CYS A 31 17.74 5.20 20.50
N LEU A 32 18.29 4.03 20.82
CA LEU A 32 19.70 3.70 20.68
C LEU A 32 19.82 2.34 19.99
N LEU A 33 20.67 2.26 18.96
CA LEU A 33 20.97 1.01 18.29
C LEU A 33 22.11 0.28 19.01
N ASP A 34 21.99 -1.03 19.17
CA ASP A 34 23.11 -1.88 19.58
C ASP A 34 23.54 -2.80 18.42
N ASN A 35 24.62 -3.57 18.63
CA ASN A 35 25.19 -4.46 17.61
C ASN A 35 24.28 -5.64 17.20
N ARG A 36 23.09 -5.77 17.81
CA ARG A 36 22.09 -6.80 17.53
C ARG A 36 20.78 -6.19 17.00
N THR A 37 20.67 -4.87 16.92
CA THR A 37 19.47 -4.20 16.44
C THR A 37 19.41 -4.22 14.91
N VAL A 38 18.25 -4.58 14.37
CA VAL A 38 17.92 -4.40 12.95
C VAL A 38 16.96 -3.23 12.82
N LEU A 39 17.33 -2.22 12.04
CA LEU A 39 16.47 -1.09 11.75
C LEU A 39 15.62 -1.38 10.50
N ILE A 40 14.31 -1.32 10.65
CA ILE A 40 13.37 -1.43 9.53
C ILE A 40 12.76 -0.06 9.30
N ILE A 41 12.99 0.49 8.10
CA ILE A 41 12.40 1.77 7.66
C ILE A 41 11.38 1.47 6.57
N GLU A 42 10.11 1.73 6.86
CA GLU A 42 8.99 1.55 5.93
C GLU A 42 8.42 2.89 5.49
N GLY A 43 8.00 2.97 4.23
CA GLY A 43 7.30 4.12 3.69
C GLY A 43 7.58 4.37 2.22
N ILE A 44 6.79 5.30 1.65
CA ILE A 44 6.79 5.63 0.22
C ILE A 44 8.11 6.23 -0.29
N HIS A 45 9.03 6.62 0.59
CA HIS A 45 10.34 7.16 0.23
C HIS A 45 11.50 6.21 0.53
N GLY A 46 11.23 4.95 0.92
CA GLY A 46 12.29 4.01 1.35
C GLY A 46 13.37 3.75 0.30
N MET A 47 13.04 3.89 -1.00
CA MET A 47 14.01 3.73 -2.10
C MET A 47 14.73 5.03 -2.49
N ASN A 48 14.31 6.18 -1.96
CA ASN A 48 14.86 7.49 -2.31
C ASN A 48 16.28 7.63 -1.72
N PRO A 49 17.33 7.82 -2.54
CA PRO A 49 18.70 7.98 -2.06
C PRO A 49 18.87 9.14 -1.07
N GLY A 50 18.01 10.17 -1.13
CA GLY A 50 18.05 11.28 -0.18
C GLY A 50 17.77 10.87 1.28
N LEU A 51 17.10 9.73 1.50
CA LEU A 51 16.84 9.21 2.85
C LEU A 51 18.08 8.52 3.44
N THR A 52 18.83 7.79 2.61
CA THR A 52 19.92 6.91 3.05
C THR A 52 21.31 7.39 2.61
N ASN A 53 21.44 8.64 2.15
CA ASN A 53 22.68 9.21 1.62
C ASN A 53 23.83 9.29 2.63
N SER A 54 23.51 9.18 3.91
CA SER A 54 24.44 9.28 5.04
C SER A 54 24.86 7.91 5.57
N ILE A 55 24.39 6.83 4.96
CA ILE A 55 24.67 5.46 5.39
C ILE A 55 25.47 4.74 4.31
N ASP A 56 26.40 3.90 4.73
CA ASP A 56 27.14 3.02 3.82
C ASP A 56 26.20 2.03 3.12
N SER A 57 26.32 1.93 1.80
CA SER A 57 25.49 1.05 0.97
C SER A 57 25.59 -0.42 1.37
N GLU A 58 26.73 -0.87 1.90
CA GLU A 58 26.90 -2.27 2.33
C GLU A 58 26.04 -2.63 3.55
N SER A 59 25.62 -1.63 4.32
CA SER A 59 24.73 -1.82 5.49
C SER A 59 23.24 -1.73 5.14
N LEU A 60 22.92 -1.46 3.88
CA LEU A 60 21.54 -1.29 3.41
C LEU A 60 21.06 -2.53 2.67
N PHE A 61 19.82 -2.94 2.96
CA PHE A 61 19.09 -3.92 2.18
C PHE A 61 17.70 -3.37 1.86
N LYS A 62 17.43 -3.14 0.58
CA LYS A 62 16.26 -2.43 0.08
C LYS A 62 15.28 -3.40 -0.56
N ILE A 63 14.09 -3.50 0.05
CA ILE A 63 12.99 -4.32 -0.43
C ILE A 63 11.94 -3.43 -1.06
N TYR A 64 11.62 -3.66 -2.33
CA TYR A 64 10.51 -3.00 -3.02
C TYR A 64 9.33 -3.94 -3.18
N ILE A 65 8.19 -3.58 -2.58
CA ILE A 65 6.95 -4.36 -2.67
C ILE A 65 6.03 -3.69 -3.70
N SER A 66 5.63 -4.47 -4.71
CA SER A 66 4.73 -4.03 -5.77
C SER A 66 3.54 -4.97 -5.88
N ALA A 67 2.44 -4.53 -6.49
CA ALA A 67 1.27 -5.37 -6.76
C ALA A 67 1.08 -5.49 -8.27
N LEU A 68 2.01 -6.18 -8.93
CA LEU A 68 2.03 -6.32 -10.39
C LEU A 68 1.13 -7.49 -10.79
N THR A 69 -0.13 -7.19 -11.15
CA THR A 69 -1.03 -8.22 -11.66
C THR A 69 -0.48 -8.80 -12.96
N GLN A 70 -0.25 -10.11 -13.01
CA GLN A 70 0.33 -10.79 -14.17
C GLN A 70 -0.72 -11.48 -15.06
N ILE A 71 -1.98 -11.51 -14.62
CA ILE A 71 -3.07 -12.18 -15.33
C ILE A 71 -3.65 -11.26 -16.41
N ASN A 72 -3.96 -11.86 -17.55
CA ASN A 72 -4.72 -11.21 -18.60
C ASN A 72 -6.22 -11.50 -18.44
N LEU A 73 -7.04 -10.52 -18.82
CA LEU A 73 -8.48 -10.69 -18.92
C LEU A 73 -8.85 -11.60 -20.10
N ASP A 74 -8.15 -11.43 -21.21
CA ASP A 74 -8.21 -12.26 -22.42
C ASP A 74 -6.86 -12.21 -23.16
N ASP A 75 -6.77 -12.81 -24.35
CA ASP A 75 -5.51 -12.88 -25.13
C ASP A 75 -4.93 -11.50 -25.53
N HIS A 76 -5.70 -10.43 -25.41
CA HIS A 76 -5.34 -9.08 -25.88
C HIS A 76 -5.42 -8.01 -24.78
N ASN A 77 -6.16 -8.26 -23.70
CA ASN A 77 -6.42 -7.30 -22.64
C ASN A 77 -5.77 -7.76 -21.33
N ARG A 78 -4.86 -6.94 -20.80
CA ARG A 78 -4.24 -7.19 -19.48
C ARG A 78 -5.12 -6.64 -18.37
N ILE A 79 -5.13 -7.29 -17.21
CA ILE A 79 -5.68 -6.68 -16.02
C ILE A 79 -4.79 -5.51 -15.60
N SER A 80 -5.39 -4.34 -15.43
CA SER A 80 -4.67 -3.13 -15.00
C SER A 80 -4.18 -3.29 -13.55
N THR A 81 -2.86 -3.23 -13.36
CA THR A 81 -2.23 -3.13 -12.04
C THR A 81 -2.80 -1.97 -11.22
N THR A 82 -3.04 -0.82 -11.86
CA THR A 82 -3.63 0.37 -11.23
C THR A 82 -5.01 0.05 -10.67
N ASP A 83 -5.84 -0.67 -11.42
CA ASP A 83 -7.20 -1.01 -10.99
C ASP A 83 -7.19 -1.96 -9.80
N ASN A 84 -6.35 -3.00 -9.84
CA ASN A 84 -6.21 -3.92 -8.72
C ASN A 84 -5.75 -3.18 -7.45
N ARG A 85 -4.81 -2.24 -7.57
CA ARG A 85 -4.36 -1.39 -6.45
C ARG A 85 -5.46 -0.46 -5.93
N ILE A 86 -6.31 0.10 -6.81
CA ILE A 86 -7.48 0.88 -6.41
C ILE A 86 -8.45 0.00 -5.61
N LEU A 87 -8.76 -1.21 -6.10
CA LEU A 87 -9.70 -2.14 -5.46
C LEU A 87 -9.21 -2.55 -4.07
N ARG A 88 -7.94 -2.96 -3.96
CA ARG A 88 -7.28 -3.22 -2.67
C ARG A 88 -7.46 -2.06 -1.70
N ARG A 89 -7.20 -0.84 -2.17
CA ARG A 89 -7.28 0.37 -1.34
C ARG A 89 -8.71 0.71 -0.93
N ILE A 90 -9.69 0.59 -1.83
CA ILE A 90 -11.11 0.81 -1.50
C ILE A 90 -11.56 -0.15 -0.41
N VAL A 91 -11.27 -1.44 -0.56
CA VAL A 91 -11.68 -2.46 0.40
C VAL A 91 -11.02 -2.24 1.77
N ARG A 92 -9.69 -2.04 1.78
CA ARG A 92 -8.94 -1.81 3.03
C ARG A 92 -9.34 -0.50 3.71
N ASP A 93 -9.38 0.62 2.98
CA ASP A 93 -9.66 1.93 3.57
C ASP A 93 -11.12 1.99 4.09
N HIS A 94 -12.07 1.32 3.43
CA HIS A 94 -13.42 1.18 3.97
C HIS A 94 -13.44 0.36 5.26
N ARG A 95 -12.82 -0.83 5.27
CA ARG A 95 -12.78 -1.73 6.43
C ARG A 95 -12.10 -1.09 7.64
N THR A 96 -10.94 -0.49 7.45
CA THR A 96 -10.07 -0.01 8.55
C THR A 96 -10.34 1.43 8.96
N ARG A 97 -10.90 2.27 8.07
CA ARG A 97 -11.07 3.71 8.30
C ARG A 97 -12.48 4.22 8.04
N GLY A 98 -13.41 3.35 7.64
CA GLY A 98 -14.77 3.76 7.27
C GLY A 98 -14.82 4.73 6.08
N THR A 99 -13.76 4.76 5.26
CA THR A 99 -13.66 5.70 4.14
C THR A 99 -14.54 5.25 2.97
N ASP A 100 -15.30 6.19 2.41
CA ASP A 100 -16.15 5.94 1.23
C ASP A 100 -15.30 5.75 -0.04
N ALA A 101 -15.75 4.88 -0.94
CA ALA A 101 -15.06 4.62 -2.20
C ALA A 101 -14.85 5.90 -3.04
N GLU A 102 -15.81 6.83 -3.00
CA GLU A 102 -15.70 8.14 -3.66
C GLU A 102 -14.45 8.91 -3.20
N MET A 103 -14.17 8.93 -1.88
CA MET A 103 -13.02 9.64 -1.33
C MET A 103 -11.70 9.00 -1.80
N THR A 104 -11.62 7.67 -1.81
CA THR A 104 -10.44 6.95 -2.32
C THR A 104 -10.21 7.23 -3.81
N LEU A 105 -11.27 7.23 -4.61
CA LEU A 105 -11.19 7.51 -6.05
C LEU A 105 -10.76 8.95 -6.34
N ASN A 106 -11.29 9.93 -5.61
CA ASN A 106 -10.92 11.34 -5.74
C ASN A 106 -9.45 11.61 -5.36
N MET A 107 -8.90 10.84 -4.42
CA MET A 107 -7.51 10.94 -4.00
C MET A 107 -6.54 10.31 -5.02
N TRP A 108 -7.01 9.36 -5.86
CA TRP A 108 -6.16 8.54 -6.72
C TRP A 108 -5.24 9.34 -7.66
N PRO A 109 -5.69 10.42 -8.35
CA PRO A 109 -4.79 11.21 -9.19
C PRO A 109 -3.61 11.83 -8.41
N SER A 110 -3.83 12.18 -7.14
CA SER A 110 -2.76 12.69 -6.27
C SER A 110 -1.76 11.61 -5.89
N VAL A 111 -2.25 10.41 -5.57
CA VAL A 111 -1.42 9.23 -5.28
C VAL A 111 -0.54 8.91 -6.48
N HIS A 112 -1.12 8.84 -7.68
CA HIS A 112 -0.38 8.55 -8.91
C HIS A 112 0.73 9.57 -9.19
N ARG A 113 0.42 10.88 -9.07
CA ARG A 113 1.46 11.94 -9.19
C ARG A 113 2.55 11.83 -8.12
N GLY A 114 2.24 11.30 -6.94
CA GLY A 114 3.22 11.02 -5.89
C GLY A 114 4.13 9.86 -6.28
N GLU A 115 3.55 8.79 -6.82
CA GLU A 115 4.28 7.62 -7.29
C GLU A 115 5.26 7.96 -8.42
N ASP A 116 4.80 8.69 -9.43
CA ASP A 116 5.62 9.10 -10.58
C ASP A 116 6.82 9.95 -10.18
N ARG A 117 6.68 10.76 -9.14
CA ARG A 117 7.74 11.68 -8.68
C ARG A 117 8.69 11.06 -7.68
N TYR A 118 8.19 10.20 -6.81
CA TYR A 118 8.91 9.82 -5.59
C TYR A 118 9.07 8.31 -5.38
N ILE A 119 8.41 7.46 -6.16
CA ILE A 119 8.49 6.00 -6.03
C ILE A 119 9.08 5.38 -7.29
N PHE A 120 8.41 5.53 -8.44
CA PHE A 120 8.82 4.86 -9.68
C PHE A 120 10.23 5.21 -10.16
N PRO A 121 10.71 6.46 -10.03
CA PRO A 121 12.09 6.79 -10.42
C PRO A 121 13.15 6.04 -9.62
N TYR A 122 12.82 5.56 -8.42
CA TYR A 122 13.78 4.96 -7.49
C TYR A 122 13.60 3.45 -7.31
N GLN A 123 12.60 2.83 -7.95
CA GLN A 123 12.31 1.39 -7.76
C GLN A 123 13.49 0.49 -8.17
N SER A 124 14.34 0.92 -9.12
CA SER A 124 15.52 0.18 -9.55
C SER A 124 16.65 0.15 -8.51
N ASN A 125 16.54 0.94 -7.44
CA ASN A 125 17.50 0.93 -6.34
C ASN A 125 17.26 -0.24 -5.36
N ALA A 126 16.22 -1.06 -5.58
CA ALA A 126 15.89 -2.18 -4.73
C ALA A 126 16.85 -3.35 -4.98
N ASP A 127 17.28 -4.00 -3.90
CA ASP A 127 18.05 -5.25 -3.96
C ASP A 127 17.15 -6.43 -4.29
N VAL A 128 15.92 -6.41 -3.77
CA VAL A 128 14.89 -7.42 -4.05
C VAL A 128 13.55 -6.75 -4.32
N MET A 129 12.85 -7.28 -5.33
CA MET A 129 11.47 -6.96 -5.62
C MET A 129 10.55 -8.10 -5.20
N ILE A 130 9.51 -7.76 -4.45
CA ILE A 130 8.45 -8.71 -4.05
C ILE A 130 7.18 -8.31 -4.77
N ASN A 131 6.63 -9.23 -5.57
CA ASN A 131 5.30 -9.08 -6.12
C ASN A 131 4.28 -9.60 -5.11
N SER A 132 3.46 -8.69 -4.61
CA SER A 132 2.37 -8.94 -3.66
C SER A 132 1.04 -9.26 -4.34
N ALA A 133 0.96 -9.23 -5.67
CA ALA A 133 -0.26 -9.61 -6.41
C ALA A 133 -0.58 -11.10 -6.17
N LEU A 134 -1.86 -11.41 -6.00
CA LEU A 134 -2.33 -12.79 -5.81
C LEU A 134 -3.34 -13.12 -6.89
N ASP A 135 -3.14 -14.24 -7.58
CA ASP A 135 -3.93 -14.59 -8.78
C ASP A 135 -5.45 -14.67 -8.52
N TYR A 136 -5.83 -15.09 -7.31
CA TYR A 136 -7.23 -15.26 -6.91
C TYR A 136 -7.84 -14.00 -6.26
N GLU A 137 -7.06 -12.95 -5.99
CA GLU A 137 -7.54 -11.84 -5.16
C GLU A 137 -8.73 -11.11 -5.76
N LEU A 138 -8.78 -10.99 -7.09
CA LEU A 138 -9.85 -10.25 -7.75
C LEU A 138 -11.20 -10.95 -7.52
N GLY A 139 -11.21 -12.28 -7.56
CA GLY A 139 -12.40 -13.08 -7.28
C GLY A 139 -12.88 -12.93 -5.83
N VAL A 140 -12.00 -12.65 -4.89
CA VAL A 140 -12.39 -12.39 -3.50
C VAL A 140 -12.79 -10.92 -3.31
N LEU A 141 -11.99 -9.98 -3.80
CA LEU A 141 -12.19 -8.54 -3.65
C LEU A 141 -13.49 -8.06 -4.29
N VAL A 142 -13.98 -8.73 -5.35
CA VAL A 142 -15.21 -8.33 -6.06
C VAL A 142 -16.43 -8.26 -5.13
N THR A 143 -16.53 -9.17 -4.16
CA THR A 143 -17.68 -9.23 -3.23
C THR A 143 -17.73 -8.03 -2.29
N TYR A 144 -16.55 -7.52 -1.91
CA TYR A 144 -16.41 -6.33 -1.07
C TYR A 144 -16.44 -5.03 -1.89
N ALA A 145 -15.79 -5.00 -3.05
CA ALA A 145 -15.62 -3.78 -3.83
C ALA A 145 -16.91 -3.36 -4.57
N GLN A 146 -17.68 -4.30 -5.13
CA GLN A 146 -18.87 -3.96 -5.91
C GLN A 146 -19.92 -3.15 -5.12
N PRO A 147 -20.31 -3.52 -3.88
CA PRO A 147 -21.22 -2.72 -3.08
C PRO A 147 -20.72 -1.29 -2.86
N LEU A 148 -19.44 -1.11 -2.57
CA LEU A 148 -18.82 0.18 -2.31
C LEU A 148 -18.82 1.07 -3.55
N LEU A 149 -18.45 0.51 -4.70
CA LEU A 149 -18.45 1.22 -5.98
C LEU A 149 -19.86 1.61 -6.42
N ARG A 150 -20.89 0.81 -6.11
CA ARG A 150 -22.29 1.13 -6.43
C ARG A 150 -22.85 2.29 -5.60
N MET A 151 -22.25 2.60 -4.44
CA MET A 151 -22.65 3.74 -3.61
C MET A 151 -22.14 5.08 -4.13
N VAL A 152 -21.16 5.09 -5.05
CA VAL A 152 -20.65 6.33 -5.66
C VAL A 152 -21.74 6.94 -6.53
N LYS A 153 -22.16 8.17 -6.21
CA LYS A 153 -23.28 8.85 -6.88
C LYS A 153 -22.83 9.56 -8.16
N PRO A 154 -23.72 9.77 -9.14
CA PRO A 154 -23.41 10.56 -10.34
C PRO A 154 -22.87 11.97 -10.07
N SER A 155 -23.24 12.56 -8.93
CA SER A 155 -22.74 13.86 -8.47
C SER A 155 -21.23 13.88 -8.16
N ALA A 156 -20.59 12.71 -8.04
CA ALA A 156 -19.15 12.57 -7.73
C ALA A 156 -18.23 12.80 -8.96
N GLY A 157 -18.78 13.16 -10.12
CA GLY A 157 -18.00 13.54 -11.30
C GLY A 157 -17.00 12.45 -11.76
N PRO A 158 -15.70 12.74 -11.92
CA PRO A 158 -14.71 11.77 -12.40
C PRO A 158 -14.58 10.49 -11.55
N ALA A 159 -14.85 10.58 -10.24
CA ALA A 159 -14.88 9.39 -9.38
C ALA A 159 -16.02 8.45 -9.77
N TYR A 160 -17.19 8.99 -10.13
CA TYR A 160 -18.31 8.18 -10.62
C TYR A 160 -17.95 7.46 -11.92
N GLU A 161 -17.34 8.14 -12.89
CA GLU A 161 -16.90 7.53 -14.15
C GLU A 161 -15.92 6.37 -13.91
N THR A 162 -14.95 6.59 -13.01
CA THR A 162 -13.99 5.55 -12.62
C THR A 162 -14.70 4.39 -11.92
N ALA A 163 -15.64 4.65 -11.02
CA ALA A 163 -16.41 3.62 -10.34
C ALA A 163 -17.22 2.78 -11.32
N ARG A 164 -17.90 3.40 -12.29
CA ARG A 164 -18.65 2.70 -13.35
C ARG A 164 -17.74 1.86 -14.24
N ARG A 165 -16.53 2.34 -14.54
CA ARG A 165 -15.53 1.57 -15.31
C ARG A 165 -15.05 0.35 -14.51
N LEU A 166 -14.72 0.52 -13.23
CA LEU A 166 -14.31 -0.58 -12.36
C LEU A 166 -15.43 -1.60 -12.16
N LEU A 167 -16.69 -1.16 -12.03
CA LEU A 167 -17.83 -2.07 -11.94
C LEU A 167 -17.96 -2.95 -13.19
N ARG A 168 -17.84 -2.38 -14.39
CA ARG A 168 -17.84 -3.17 -15.64
C ARG A 168 -16.66 -4.14 -15.69
N PHE A 169 -15.47 -3.71 -15.28
CA PHE A 169 -14.31 -4.60 -15.20
C PHE A 169 -14.57 -5.79 -14.26
N LEU A 170 -15.19 -5.54 -13.11
CA LEU A 170 -15.53 -6.55 -12.12
C LEU A 170 -16.63 -7.53 -12.56
N GLU A 171 -17.38 -7.26 -13.64
CA GLU A 171 -18.35 -8.22 -14.21
C GLU A 171 -17.65 -9.46 -14.80
N HIS A 172 -16.36 -9.36 -15.10
CA HIS A 172 -15.55 -10.47 -15.60
C HIS A 172 -14.94 -11.35 -14.49
N ALA A 173 -15.11 -10.97 -13.22
CA ALA A 173 -14.56 -11.70 -12.08
C ALA A 173 -15.62 -12.62 -11.45
N ASN A 174 -15.29 -13.91 -11.32
CA ASN A 174 -16.12 -14.85 -10.58
C ASN A 174 -15.87 -14.71 -9.07
N PRO A 175 -16.91 -14.51 -8.25
CA PRO A 175 -16.77 -14.43 -6.80
C PRO A 175 -16.17 -15.70 -6.18
N ILE A 176 -15.19 -15.52 -5.30
CA ILE A 176 -14.57 -16.55 -4.49
C ILE A 176 -14.90 -16.25 -3.02
N PRO A 177 -15.50 -17.19 -2.27
CA PRO A 177 -15.75 -17.03 -0.85
C PRO A 177 -14.47 -16.73 -0.06
N ASP A 178 -14.54 -15.76 0.85
CA ASP A 178 -13.42 -15.38 1.73
C ASP A 178 -13.05 -16.46 2.75
N THR A 179 -13.94 -17.42 2.99
CA THR A 179 -13.69 -18.62 3.81
C THR A 179 -12.62 -19.54 3.23
N LEU A 180 -12.34 -19.43 1.93
CA LEU A 180 -11.27 -20.19 1.26
C LEU A 180 -9.90 -19.49 1.36
N VAL A 181 -9.85 -18.25 1.85
CA VAL A 181 -8.59 -17.51 1.99
C VAL A 181 -7.87 -17.98 3.25
N PRO A 182 -6.60 -18.42 3.18
CA PRO A 182 -5.83 -18.78 4.37
C PRO A 182 -5.72 -17.63 5.40
N SER A 183 -5.52 -17.94 6.67
CA SER A 183 -5.35 -16.93 7.74
C SER A 183 -4.01 -16.19 7.64
N ASP A 184 -3.01 -16.82 7.04
CA ASP A 184 -1.66 -16.32 6.78
C ASP A 184 -1.52 -15.64 5.40
N SER A 185 -2.57 -15.66 4.57
CA SER A 185 -2.53 -15.03 3.25
C SER A 185 -2.48 -13.50 3.35
N LEU A 186 -1.61 -12.86 2.56
CA LEU A 186 -1.51 -11.40 2.45
C LEU A 186 -2.85 -10.72 2.15
N LEU A 187 -3.77 -11.39 1.45
CA LEU A 187 -5.09 -10.83 1.15
C LEU A 187 -5.88 -10.45 2.41
N ARG A 188 -5.57 -11.06 3.56
CA ARG A 188 -6.18 -10.78 4.86
C ARG A 188 -5.88 -9.36 5.37
N GLU A 189 -4.83 -8.69 4.88
CA GLU A 189 -4.60 -7.25 5.07
C GLU A 189 -5.73 -6.39 4.48
N PHE A 190 -6.41 -6.87 3.45
CA PHE A 190 -7.46 -6.09 2.78
C PHE A 190 -8.84 -6.45 3.32
N ILE A 191 -9.12 -7.75 3.47
CA ILE A 191 -10.46 -8.26 3.81
C ILE A 191 -10.65 -8.62 5.30
N GLY A 192 -9.58 -8.66 6.09
CA GLY A 192 -9.59 -9.06 7.50
C GLY A 192 -9.52 -10.57 7.73
N GLY A 193 -9.38 -10.96 9.00
CA GLY A 193 -9.24 -12.37 9.42
C GLY A 193 -7.82 -12.92 9.39
N SER A 194 -6.81 -12.05 9.50
CA SER A 194 -5.40 -12.47 9.57
C SER A 194 -5.07 -13.04 10.95
N GLU A 195 -4.23 -14.07 10.99
CA GLU A 195 -3.64 -14.56 12.25
C GLU A 195 -2.60 -13.61 12.84
N PHE A 196 -2.06 -12.68 12.05
CA PHE A 196 -1.03 -11.72 12.48
C PHE A 196 -1.59 -10.47 13.16
N GLY A 197 -2.88 -10.45 13.54
CA GLY A 197 -3.48 -9.32 14.25
C GLY A 197 -3.57 -8.04 13.42
N VAL A 198 -3.71 -8.18 12.10
CA VAL A 198 -3.79 -7.07 11.16
C VAL A 198 -5.12 -6.31 11.35
N ILE A 199 -5.05 -4.99 11.39
CA ILE A 199 -6.18 -4.05 11.61
C ILE A 199 -7.28 -4.28 10.58
#